data_AF-A0A2N1F728-F1
#
_entry.id   AF-A0A2N1F728-F1
#
_cell.length_a   1.000
_cell.length_b   1.000
_cell.length_c   1.000
_cell.angle_alpha   90.00
_cell.angle_beta   90.00
_cell.angle_gamma   90.00
#
_symmetry.space_group_name_H-M   'P 1'
#
loop_
_entity.id
_entity.type
_entity.pdbx_description
1 polymer ?
#
loop_
_entity_poly.entity_id
_entity_poly.type
_entity_poly.pdbx_seq_one_letter_code
_entity_poly.pdbx_strand_id
1 'polypeptide(L)'
;MKKTALFAILNLLVISFSCHSQTIESIIKNNATKTCDCIEKLEYIDSEVDLEIKFNKCSSLTKKDSIEIIQKVSLNKYKELFHSMLSKSCTAIATKIKGLENNYSLNTQNPLYTKSKNHKEAEKKVVGKYSLSFGSHNPSGGAQLYIYHQNKYAIISFGEIQVGTWKVVHKKYLHLIPNKKKHLFSVYGRYNAEIGDSTKTFFKGDNFSYRTLIKYGDTNEKTQNLIPIFNKNANCFKFPYLGKIKNTYNSISLAYNNNYKEQEEQEVIIYTYKNKQKFNDFIIYEYIKTNNTRQTRVIIDNDKLIFRKNRITEKKPLPDETNEDGKLLKKLTLSILKKTPKYVYYNVGCKKYDSKIVNSELYNFNTELNSYISIGKCLKGCPNKNDYDYFMRINKYELLEDVTQQKKQFHIRNKSIVYNACD
;
A
#
# COMPACT_ATOMS: atom_id res chain seq x y z
N MET A 1 90.70 -38.20 30.26
CA MET A 1 90.73 -38.38 31.74
C MET A 1 90.67 -37.03 32.41
N LYS A 2 89.88 -36.93 33.50
CA LYS A 2 89.63 -35.77 34.40
C LYS A 2 88.70 -34.68 33.81
N LYS A 3 87.44 -34.51 34.25
CA LYS A 3 86.80 -34.23 35.57
C LYS A 3 86.78 -32.74 35.98
N THR A 4 85.55 -32.17 35.97
CA THR A 4 84.87 -31.30 36.97
C THR A 4 85.49 -29.92 37.31
N ALA A 5 84.75 -28.82 37.60
CA ALA A 5 83.32 -28.52 37.78
C ALA A 5 83.13 -26.98 38.00
N LEU A 6 81.87 -26.57 38.21
CA LEU A 6 81.26 -25.31 38.72
C LEU A 6 80.82 -24.27 37.66
N PHE A 7 79.52 -24.08 37.38
CA PHE A 7 78.38 -23.47 38.13
C PHE A 7 78.35 -21.93 38.14
N ALA A 8 77.36 -21.35 37.43
CA ALA A 8 76.63 -20.10 37.74
C ALA A 8 75.47 -19.98 36.73
N ILE A 9 74.25 -20.43 37.06
CA ILE A 9 73.11 -19.59 37.50
C ILE A 9 72.92 -18.32 36.65
N LEU A 10 71.96 -18.35 35.72
CA LEU A 10 71.29 -17.14 35.24
C LEU A 10 69.83 -17.43 34.85
N ASN A 11 68.94 -17.10 35.79
CA ASN A 11 67.54 -16.67 35.65
C ASN A 11 66.72 -17.15 34.44
N LEU A 12 65.97 -18.24 34.64
CA LEU A 12 64.70 -18.47 33.97
C LEU A 12 63.66 -17.45 34.47
N LEU A 13 63.48 -16.38 33.71
CA LEU A 13 62.28 -15.56 33.76
C LEU A 13 61.17 -16.32 33.01
N VAL A 14 60.56 -17.29 33.69
CA VAL A 14 59.27 -17.84 33.25
C VAL A 14 58.23 -16.75 33.52
N ILE A 15 58.06 -15.85 32.55
CA ILE A 15 56.82 -15.09 32.44
C ILE A 15 55.77 -16.14 32.10
N SER A 16 55.13 -16.67 33.14
CA SER A 16 53.87 -17.38 33.01
C SER A 16 52.85 -16.37 32.52
N PHE A 17 52.78 -16.19 31.19
CA PHE A 17 51.56 -15.71 30.56
C PHE A 17 50.50 -16.76 30.87
N SER A 18 49.84 -16.59 32.00
CA SER A 18 48.57 -17.22 32.31
C SER A 18 47.58 -16.70 31.29
N CYS A 19 47.62 -17.31 30.10
CA CYS A 19 46.72 -17.06 29.01
C CYS A 19 45.34 -17.51 29.50
N HIS A 20 44.63 -16.60 30.17
CA HIS A 20 43.26 -16.79 30.59
C HIS A 20 42.40 -16.91 29.33
N SER A 21 42.35 -18.13 28.78
CA SER A 21 41.45 -18.53 27.72
C SER A 21 40.04 -18.21 28.19
N GLN A 22 39.39 -17.24 27.55
CA GLN A 22 38.02 -16.88 27.90
C GLN A 22 37.12 -18.08 27.57
N THR A 23 36.18 -18.38 28.46
CA THR A 23 35.16 -19.39 28.14
C THR A 23 34.27 -18.86 27.00
N ILE A 24 33.75 -19.77 26.18
CA ILE A 24 32.84 -19.43 25.07
C ILE A 24 31.63 -18.65 25.60
N GLU A 25 31.13 -19.05 26.77
CA GLU A 25 30.03 -18.36 27.46
C GLU A 25 30.38 -16.92 27.82
N SER A 26 31.60 -16.66 28.29
CA SER A 26 32.09 -15.31 28.59
C SER A 26 32.18 -14.47 27.31
N ILE A 27 32.71 -15.02 26.22
CA ILE A 27 32.77 -14.35 24.91
C ILE A 27 31.36 -14.01 24.41
N ILE A 28 30.43 -14.96 24.48
CA ILE A 28 29.03 -14.78 24.06
C ILE A 28 28.34 -13.72 24.92
N LYS A 29 28.50 -13.76 26.25
CA LYS A 29 27.92 -12.79 27.18
C LYS A 29 28.47 -11.38 26.95
N ASN A 30 29.79 -11.26 26.78
CA ASN A 30 30.43 -9.98 26.51
C ASN A 30 29.96 -9.40 25.17
N ASN A 31 29.86 -10.24 24.13
CA ASN A 31 29.38 -9.79 22.83
C ASN A 31 27.89 -9.41 22.87
N ALA A 32 27.04 -10.19 23.55
CA ALA A 32 25.62 -9.86 23.70
C ALA A 32 25.42 -8.53 24.44
N THR A 33 26.21 -8.27 25.49
CA THR A 33 26.20 -7.02 26.24
C THR A 33 26.62 -5.84 25.35
N LYS A 34 27.78 -5.96 24.68
CA LYS A 34 28.27 -4.93 23.74
C LYS A 34 27.27 -4.64 22.61
N THR A 35 26.64 -5.69 22.07
CA THR A 35 25.61 -5.55 21.05
C THR A 35 24.40 -4.82 21.60
N CYS A 36 23.96 -5.13 22.82
CA CYS A 36 22.84 -4.44 23.45
C CYS A 36 23.14 -2.95 23.67
N ASP A 37 24.29 -2.63 24.26
CA ASP A 37 24.72 -1.25 24.50
C ASP A 37 24.80 -0.45 23.18
N CYS A 38 25.25 -1.10 22.11
CA CYS A 38 25.27 -0.52 20.77
C CYS A 38 23.86 -0.25 20.23
N ILE A 39 22.92 -1.18 20.41
CA ILE A 39 21.53 -1.06 19.98
C ILE A 39 20.76 0.01 20.76
N GLU A 40 21.00 0.12 22.07
CA GLU A 40 20.42 1.16 22.93
C GLU A 40 20.75 2.55 22.42
N LYS A 41 22.02 2.75 22.03
CA LYS A 41 22.55 4.02 21.49
C LYS A 41 22.06 4.34 20.07
N LEU A 42 21.33 3.46 19.40
CA LEU A 42 20.78 3.76 18.07
C LEU A 42 19.66 4.81 18.19
N GLU A 43 19.94 6.04 17.78
CA GLU A 43 18.99 7.16 17.87
C GLU A 43 17.73 6.96 17.01
N TYR A 44 17.88 6.38 15.82
CA TYR A 44 16.79 6.24 14.85
C TYR A 44 16.86 4.89 14.15
N ILE A 45 15.72 4.26 13.92
CA ILE A 45 15.58 3.04 13.11
C ILE A 45 14.34 3.19 12.26
N ASP A 46 14.53 3.13 10.95
CA ASP A 46 13.48 3.50 10.00
C ASP A 46 12.64 2.30 9.53
N SER A 47 13.30 1.16 9.36
CA SER A 47 12.70 -0.04 8.80
C SER A 47 13.32 -1.29 9.42
N GLU A 48 12.66 -2.43 9.23
CA GLU A 48 13.20 -3.74 9.58
C GLU A 48 14.59 -3.98 8.95
N VAL A 49 14.79 -3.52 7.71
CA VAL A 49 16.07 -3.66 7.00
C VAL A 49 17.16 -2.79 7.62
N ASP A 50 16.84 -1.56 8.01
CA ASP A 50 17.78 -0.69 8.70
C ASP A 50 18.12 -1.23 10.10
N LEU A 51 17.14 -1.85 10.79
CA LEU A 51 17.37 -2.57 12.04
C LEU A 51 18.34 -3.74 11.81
N GLU A 52 18.10 -4.57 10.79
CA GLU A 52 18.97 -5.71 10.46
C GLU A 52 20.40 -5.26 10.16
N ILE A 53 20.58 -4.21 9.34
CA ILE A 53 21.90 -3.67 8.99
C ILE A 53 22.62 -3.15 10.24
N LYS A 54 21.93 -2.36 11.07
CA LYS A 54 22.51 -1.81 12.31
C LYS A 54 22.79 -2.90 13.33
N PHE A 55 21.92 -3.88 13.46
CA PHE A 55 22.10 -5.05 14.30
C PHE A 55 23.37 -5.80 13.91
N ASN A 56 23.52 -6.15 12.62
CA ASN A 56 24.70 -6.85 12.11
C ASN A 56 25.99 -6.06 12.37
N LYS A 57 25.92 -4.73 12.31
CA LYS A 57 27.05 -3.85 12.68
C LYS A 57 27.34 -3.87 14.18
N CYS A 58 26.32 -3.87 15.02
CA CYS A 58 26.46 -3.96 16.49
C CYS A 58 26.89 -5.35 16.99
N SER A 59 26.58 -6.40 16.22
CA SER A 59 26.90 -7.80 16.55
C SER A 59 28.14 -8.32 15.83
N SER A 60 28.90 -7.45 15.15
CA SER A 60 30.11 -7.88 14.45
C SER A 60 31.15 -8.36 15.45
N LEU A 61 31.61 -9.59 15.29
CA LEU A 61 32.69 -10.15 16.09
C LEU A 61 34.02 -9.51 15.72
N THR A 62 34.92 -9.39 16.70
CA THR A 62 36.31 -9.07 16.39
C THR A 62 36.95 -10.26 15.67
N LYS A 63 38.03 -10.03 14.92
CA LYS A 63 38.78 -11.12 14.27
C LYS A 63 39.23 -12.18 15.28
N LYS A 64 39.67 -11.74 16.48
CA LYS A 64 40.10 -12.62 17.57
C LYS A 64 38.94 -13.49 18.07
N ASP A 65 37.81 -12.87 18.44
CA ASP A 65 36.65 -13.61 18.94
C ASP A 65 36.10 -14.58 17.88
N SER A 66 36.14 -14.19 16.60
CA SER A 66 35.70 -15.05 15.49
C SER A 66 36.53 -16.32 15.40
N ILE A 67 37.86 -16.22 15.50
CA ILE A 67 38.77 -17.38 15.48
C ILE A 67 38.50 -18.27 16.69
N GLU A 68 38.39 -17.67 17.88
CA GLU A 68 38.18 -18.40 19.13
C GLU A 68 36.82 -19.12 19.17
N ILE A 69 35.77 -18.51 18.62
CA ILE A 69 34.45 -19.15 18.47
C ILE A 69 34.52 -20.33 17.50
N ILE A 70 35.11 -20.17 16.31
CA ILE A 70 35.18 -21.23 15.30
C ILE A 70 35.98 -22.43 15.80
N GLN A 71 37.02 -22.21 16.61
CA GLN A 71 37.81 -23.28 17.22
C GLN A 71 37.03 -24.09 18.26
N LYS A 72 35.99 -23.51 18.87
CA LYS A 72 35.33 -24.08 20.04
C LYS A 72 33.89 -24.54 19.77
N VAL A 73 33.16 -23.90 18.84
CA VAL A 73 31.77 -24.22 18.50
C VAL A 73 31.47 -23.98 17.02
N SER A 74 30.44 -24.65 16.49
CA SER A 74 29.93 -24.34 15.16
C SER A 74 29.27 -22.95 15.11
N LEU A 75 29.29 -22.32 13.93
CA LEU A 75 28.67 -21.01 13.72
C LEU A 75 27.16 -21.01 14.04
N ASN A 76 26.46 -22.10 13.74
CA ASN A 76 25.04 -22.24 14.06
C ASN A 76 24.84 -22.30 15.58
N LYS A 77 25.66 -23.06 16.30
CA LYS A 77 25.58 -23.15 17.75
C LYS A 77 25.88 -21.81 18.42
N TYR A 78 26.87 -21.08 17.92
CA TYR A 78 27.16 -19.71 18.36
C TYR A 78 25.94 -18.80 18.19
N LYS A 79 25.29 -18.80 17.02
CA LYS A 79 24.11 -17.97 16.75
C LYS A 79 22.97 -18.27 17.72
N GLU A 80 22.67 -19.55 17.98
CA GLU A 80 21.66 -19.96 18.95
C GLU A 80 21.94 -19.42 20.35
N LEU A 81 23.16 -19.65 20.85
CA LEU A 81 23.58 -19.21 22.18
C LEU A 81 23.60 -17.67 22.28
N PHE A 82 24.08 -16.99 21.25
CA PHE A 82 24.07 -15.53 21.15
C PHE A 82 22.65 -14.97 21.17
N HIS A 83 21.72 -15.53 20.40
CA HIS A 83 20.31 -15.11 20.40
C HIS A 83 19.64 -15.35 21.76
N SER A 84 19.89 -16.51 22.38
CA SER A 84 19.39 -16.82 23.72
C SER A 84 19.92 -15.83 24.75
N MET A 85 21.21 -15.52 24.72
CA MET A 85 21.80 -14.55 25.64
C MET A 85 21.25 -13.14 25.40
N LEU A 86 21.19 -12.70 24.15
CA LEU A 86 20.74 -11.37 23.77
C LEU A 86 19.26 -11.15 24.10
N SER A 87 18.40 -12.15 23.93
CA SER A 87 16.98 -12.07 24.32
C SER A 87 16.79 -11.93 25.84
N LYS A 88 17.67 -12.56 26.64
CA LYS A 88 17.65 -12.42 28.11
C LYS A 88 18.21 -11.08 28.58
N SER A 89 19.23 -10.56 27.90
CA SER A 89 20.01 -9.41 28.38
C SER A 89 19.65 -8.09 27.70
N CYS A 90 18.81 -8.08 26.65
CA CYS A 90 18.58 -6.88 25.84
C CYS A 90 17.11 -6.55 25.57
N THR A 91 16.50 -5.76 26.46
CA THR A 91 15.15 -5.21 26.28
C THR A 91 15.09 -4.12 25.20
N ALA A 92 16.24 -3.53 24.84
CA ALA A 92 16.35 -2.49 23.84
C ALA A 92 15.86 -2.93 22.46
N ILE A 93 16.14 -4.18 22.05
CA ILE A 93 15.71 -4.72 20.75
C ILE A 93 14.18 -4.74 20.67
N ALA A 94 13.52 -5.30 21.69
CA ALA A 94 12.06 -5.34 21.76
C ALA A 94 11.46 -3.93 21.74
N THR A 95 12.09 -2.99 22.46
CA THR A 95 11.69 -1.57 22.47
C THR A 95 11.81 -0.94 21.08
N LYS A 96 12.91 -1.18 20.35
CA LYS A 96 13.09 -0.68 18.98
C LYS A 96 12.10 -1.31 17.98
N ILE A 97 11.81 -2.60 18.10
CA ILE A 97 10.81 -3.30 17.27
C ILE A 97 9.42 -2.70 17.50
N LYS A 98 9.01 -2.53 18.76
CA LYS A 98 7.74 -1.88 19.11
C LYS A 98 7.68 -0.44 18.60
N GLY A 99 8.81 0.28 18.66
CA GLY A 99 8.96 1.61 18.07
C GLY A 99 8.76 1.61 16.55
N LEU A 100 9.31 0.62 15.84
CA LEU A 100 9.10 0.45 14.40
C LEU A 100 7.63 0.23 14.05
N GLU A 101 6.95 -0.67 14.76
CA GLU A 101 5.51 -0.96 14.56
C GLU A 101 4.66 0.30 14.70
N ASN A 102 4.92 1.09 15.75
CA ASN A 102 4.26 2.38 15.95
C ASN A 102 4.59 3.35 14.82
N ASN A 103 5.85 3.38 14.36
CA ASN A 103 6.29 4.26 13.29
C ASN A 103 5.61 3.93 11.96
N TYR A 104 5.30 2.68 11.64
CA TYR A 104 4.60 2.30 10.40
C TYR A 104 3.17 2.85 10.32
N SER A 105 2.60 3.31 11.44
CA SER A 105 1.28 3.93 11.52
C SER A 105 1.30 5.46 11.42
N LEU A 106 2.48 6.07 11.23
CA LEU A 106 2.62 7.53 11.20
C LEU A 106 2.00 8.15 9.96
N ASN A 107 1.25 9.22 10.17
CA ASN A 107 0.71 10.06 9.10
C ASN A 107 1.75 11.10 8.62
N THR A 108 1.42 11.80 7.53
CA THR A 108 2.28 12.81 6.91
C THR A 108 2.49 14.08 7.75
N GLN A 109 1.77 14.24 8.86
CA GLN A 109 1.89 15.36 9.80
C GLN A 109 2.95 15.09 10.89
N ASN A 110 3.57 13.90 10.90
CA ASN A 110 4.60 13.57 11.88
C ASN A 110 5.81 14.55 11.79
N PRO A 111 6.37 14.98 12.95
CA PRO A 111 7.55 15.85 13.01
C PRO A 111 8.77 15.41 12.20
N LEU A 112 8.93 14.10 11.97
CA LEU A 112 9.93 13.52 11.07
C LEU A 112 9.87 14.13 9.66
N TYR A 113 8.70 14.58 9.23
CA TYR A 113 8.46 15.15 7.90
C TYR A 113 8.47 16.68 7.84
N THR A 114 8.52 17.39 8.99
CA THR A 114 8.46 18.86 9.05
C THR A 114 9.80 19.53 9.35
N LYS A 115 10.78 18.82 9.94
CA LYS A 115 12.11 19.36 10.28
C LYS A 115 13.14 19.36 9.13
N SER A 116 12.77 18.93 7.93
CA SER A 116 13.68 18.75 6.79
C SER A 116 13.92 20.06 6.02
N LYS A 117 14.79 20.95 6.49
CA LYS A 117 15.18 22.15 5.72
C LYS A 117 16.27 21.91 4.66
N ASN A 118 17.03 20.80 4.70
CA ASN A 118 18.20 20.58 3.82
C ASN A 118 18.31 19.15 3.23
N HIS A 119 17.34 18.72 2.40
CA HIS A 119 17.39 17.42 1.71
C HIS A 119 17.46 17.49 0.17
N LYS A 120 17.47 18.69 -0.41
CA LYS A 120 17.41 18.91 -1.88
C LYS A 120 18.42 18.08 -2.69
N GLU A 121 19.65 17.92 -2.20
CA GLU A 121 20.68 17.12 -2.89
C GLU A 121 20.38 15.61 -2.85
N ALA A 122 19.94 15.09 -1.70
CA ALA A 122 19.52 13.69 -1.61
C ALA A 122 18.25 13.42 -2.44
N GLU A 123 17.33 14.39 -2.49
CA GLU A 123 16.12 14.35 -3.32
C GLU A 123 16.44 14.29 -4.80
N LYS A 124 17.40 15.10 -5.30
CA LYS A 124 17.86 15.03 -6.69
C LYS A 124 18.47 13.66 -7.03
N LYS A 125 19.23 13.07 -6.10
CA LYS A 125 19.92 11.79 -6.32
C LYS A 125 18.98 10.61 -6.51
N VAL A 126 17.78 10.64 -5.92
CA VAL A 126 16.80 9.54 -6.01
C VAL A 126 15.82 9.66 -7.17
N VAL A 127 15.77 10.78 -7.88
CA VAL A 127 14.89 10.93 -9.06
C VAL A 127 15.40 10.01 -10.17
N GLY A 128 14.54 9.11 -10.64
CA GLY A 128 14.92 8.07 -11.59
C GLY A 128 13.91 6.94 -11.69
N LYS A 129 14.24 5.97 -12.56
CA LYS A 129 13.54 4.70 -12.76
C LYS A 129 14.28 3.59 -12.04
N TYR A 130 13.56 2.67 -11.40
CA TYR A 130 14.11 1.55 -10.65
C TYR A 130 13.31 0.28 -10.98
N SER A 131 14.03 -0.80 -11.29
CA SER A 131 13.40 -2.11 -11.51
C SER A 131 13.08 -2.77 -10.18
N LEU A 132 11.84 -3.20 -9.97
CA LEU A 132 11.43 -3.96 -8.78
C LEU A 132 11.37 -5.48 -9.07
N SER A 133 11.95 -5.92 -10.19
CA SER A 133 12.12 -7.32 -10.56
C SER A 133 13.24 -7.95 -9.73
N PHE A 134 12.98 -8.26 -8.46
CA PHE A 134 13.97 -8.89 -7.58
C PHE A 134 14.03 -10.40 -7.84
N GLY A 135 14.80 -10.82 -8.85
CA GLY A 135 15.11 -12.24 -9.12
C GLY A 135 14.12 -13.01 -9.99
N SER A 136 12.93 -12.46 -10.29
CA SER A 136 12.00 -13.05 -11.25
C SER A 136 12.08 -12.33 -12.60
N HIS A 137 12.66 -12.99 -13.60
CA HIS A 137 12.59 -12.56 -15.00
C HIS A 137 11.21 -12.95 -15.57
N ASN A 138 10.17 -12.23 -15.16
CA ASN A 138 8.87 -12.39 -15.79
C ASN A 138 8.97 -11.82 -17.23
N PRO A 139 8.66 -12.61 -18.28
CA PRO A 139 8.69 -12.15 -19.67
C PRO A 139 7.76 -10.95 -19.93
N SER A 140 6.74 -10.74 -19.10
CA SER A 140 5.85 -9.57 -19.16
C SER A 140 6.46 -8.27 -18.63
N GLY A 141 7.71 -8.31 -18.15
CA GLY A 141 8.37 -7.18 -17.47
C GLY A 141 7.92 -7.07 -16.02
N GLY A 142 8.86 -7.09 -15.08
CA GLY A 142 8.52 -6.89 -13.67
C GLY A 142 8.25 -5.42 -13.31
N ALA A 143 7.64 -5.22 -12.14
CA ALA A 143 7.18 -3.90 -11.69
C ALA A 143 8.30 -2.85 -11.74
N GLN A 144 7.95 -1.62 -12.13
CA GLN A 144 8.87 -0.50 -12.25
C GLN A 144 8.46 0.60 -11.28
N LEU A 145 9.41 1.13 -10.51
CA LEU A 145 9.25 2.33 -9.70
C LEU A 145 9.83 3.53 -10.45
N TYR A 146 9.05 4.59 -10.52
CA TYR A 146 9.45 5.88 -11.08
C TYR A 146 9.35 6.93 -9.98
N ILE A 147 10.46 7.60 -9.70
CA ILE A 147 10.56 8.70 -8.74
C ILE A 147 10.75 9.99 -9.53
N TYR A 148 9.80 10.92 -9.39
CA TYR A 148 9.79 12.19 -10.10
C TYR A 148 10.18 13.35 -9.21
N HIS A 149 10.56 14.46 -9.85
CA HIS A 149 10.56 15.77 -9.23
C HIS A 149 9.21 16.10 -8.57
N GLN A 150 9.21 17.09 -7.68
CA GLN A 150 8.02 17.52 -6.93
C GLN A 150 7.41 16.42 -6.06
N ASN A 151 8.25 15.52 -5.55
CA ASN A 151 7.84 14.52 -4.55
C ASN A 151 6.74 13.56 -5.03
N LYS A 152 6.67 13.21 -6.32
CA LYS A 152 5.69 12.26 -6.89
C LYS A 152 6.35 10.95 -7.28
N TYR A 153 5.66 9.82 -7.10
CA TYR A 153 6.12 8.53 -7.61
C TYR A 153 4.99 7.74 -8.25
N ALA A 154 5.37 6.79 -9.10
CA ALA A 154 4.49 5.76 -9.64
C ALA A 154 5.18 4.39 -9.55
N ILE A 155 4.45 3.36 -9.16
CA ILE A 155 4.82 1.96 -9.36
C ILE A 155 3.86 1.41 -10.39
N ILE A 156 4.42 0.87 -11.48
CA ILE A 156 3.64 0.30 -12.59
C ILE A 156 4.02 -1.17 -12.71
N SER A 157 3.00 -2.02 -12.76
CA SER A 157 3.11 -3.43 -13.09
C SER A 157 1.96 -3.83 -14.02
N PHE A 158 2.00 -5.05 -14.54
CA PHE A 158 0.93 -5.54 -15.39
C PHE A 158 -0.43 -5.43 -14.68
N GLY A 159 -1.36 -4.66 -15.26
CA GLY A 159 -2.71 -4.45 -14.73
C GLY A 159 -2.81 -3.55 -13.48
N GLU A 160 -1.70 -3.03 -12.95
CA GLU A 160 -1.73 -2.28 -11.69
C GLU A 160 -0.86 -1.04 -11.72
N ILE A 161 -1.41 0.04 -11.17
CA ILE A 161 -0.71 1.31 -11.00
C ILE A 161 -0.92 1.79 -9.58
N GLN A 162 0.17 2.02 -8.87
CA GLN A 162 0.17 2.69 -7.58
C GLN A 162 0.86 4.04 -7.74
N VAL A 163 0.20 5.11 -7.32
CA VAL A 163 0.79 6.45 -7.34
C VAL A 163 0.77 7.06 -5.95
N GLY A 164 1.69 7.98 -5.70
CA GLY A 164 1.77 8.64 -4.41
C GLY A 164 2.82 9.73 -4.35
N THR A 165 3.13 10.15 -3.13
CA THR A 165 4.18 11.11 -2.87
C THR A 165 5.38 10.46 -2.21
N TRP A 166 6.57 11.04 -2.33
CA TRP A 166 7.76 10.54 -1.64
C TRP A 166 8.49 11.62 -0.87
N LYS A 167 9.20 11.21 0.19
CA LYS A 167 10.03 12.10 1.00
C LYS A 167 11.35 11.43 1.36
N VAL A 168 12.42 12.23 1.43
CA VAL A 168 13.68 11.80 2.04
C VAL A 168 13.67 12.17 3.52
N VAL A 169 14.08 11.23 4.37
CA VAL A 169 14.18 11.37 5.82
C VAL A 169 15.63 11.09 6.23
N HIS A 170 16.20 11.97 7.06
CA HIS A 170 17.59 11.90 7.53
C HIS A 170 18.63 11.68 6.41
N LYS A 171 18.39 12.21 5.20
CA LYS A 171 19.24 12.04 3.99
C LYS A 171 19.50 10.58 3.55
N LYS A 172 18.95 9.58 4.26
CA LYS A 172 19.26 8.15 4.08
C LYS A 172 18.02 7.33 3.73
N TYR A 173 16.84 7.75 4.13
CA TYR A 173 15.63 6.96 3.98
C TYR A 173 14.69 7.61 2.97
N LEU A 174 14.24 6.84 2.00
CA LEU A 174 13.21 7.22 1.05
C LEU A 174 11.88 6.60 1.49
N HIS A 175 10.89 7.45 1.77
CA HIS A 175 9.55 7.05 2.14
C HIS A 175 8.63 7.23 0.93
N LEU A 176 8.06 6.13 0.42
CA LEU A 176 7.03 6.14 -0.62
C LEU A 176 5.66 6.06 0.05
N ILE A 177 4.89 7.12 -0.07
CA ILE A 177 3.62 7.34 0.62
C ILE A 177 2.49 7.25 -0.42
N PRO A 178 1.73 6.14 -0.47
CA PRO A 178 0.66 5.95 -1.44
C PRO A 178 -0.42 7.04 -1.32
N ASN A 179 -0.97 7.46 -2.45
CA ASN A 179 -2.10 8.40 -2.47
C ASN A 179 -3.38 7.68 -2.04
N LYS A 180 -3.75 7.78 -0.76
CA LYS A 180 -4.98 7.19 -0.23
C LYS A 180 -6.17 8.13 -0.42
N LYS A 181 -7.33 7.55 -0.71
CA LYS A 181 -8.61 8.27 -0.73
C LYS A 181 -9.12 8.45 0.70
N LYS A 182 -9.79 9.57 0.98
CA LYS A 182 -10.41 9.84 2.28
C LYS A 182 -11.43 8.76 2.68
N HIS A 183 -12.11 8.19 1.69
CA HIS A 183 -13.12 7.14 1.85
C HIS A 183 -12.75 5.94 0.97
N LEU A 184 -13.14 4.73 1.40
CA LEU A 184 -12.94 3.51 0.61
C LEU A 184 -13.83 3.47 -0.63
N PHE A 185 -14.84 4.33 -0.71
CA PHE A 185 -15.78 4.39 -1.81
C PHE A 185 -16.02 5.83 -2.26
N SER A 186 -16.52 5.99 -3.48
CA SER A 186 -17.19 7.20 -3.93
C SER A 186 -18.52 6.81 -4.54
N VAL A 187 -19.59 7.49 -4.15
CA VAL A 187 -20.93 7.28 -4.70
C VAL A 187 -21.30 8.47 -5.57
N TYR A 188 -21.63 8.20 -6.81
CA TYR A 188 -22.20 9.17 -7.74
C TYR A 188 -23.65 8.79 -8.00
N GLY A 189 -24.53 9.77 -8.11
CA GLY A 189 -25.95 9.54 -8.39
C GLY A 189 -26.48 10.46 -9.47
N ARG A 190 -27.61 10.05 -10.04
CA ARG A 190 -28.48 10.88 -10.88
C ARG A 190 -29.93 10.47 -10.69
N TYR A 191 -30.83 11.36 -11.08
CA TYR A 191 -32.22 10.99 -11.28
C TYR A 191 -32.40 10.41 -12.69
N ASN A 192 -33.08 9.27 -12.77
CA ASN A 192 -33.41 8.55 -13.99
C ASN A 192 -34.91 8.18 -13.97
N ALA A 193 -35.72 8.89 -14.76
CA ALA A 193 -37.16 8.66 -14.81
C ALA A 193 -37.53 7.28 -15.40
N GLU A 194 -36.69 6.70 -16.28
CA GLU A 194 -36.99 5.45 -16.98
C GLU A 194 -37.01 4.22 -16.07
N ILE A 195 -36.43 4.29 -14.87
CA ILE A 195 -36.40 3.17 -13.92
C ILE A 195 -37.47 3.26 -12.83
N GLY A 196 -38.32 4.30 -12.86
CA GLY A 196 -39.41 4.51 -11.90
C GLY A 196 -38.96 4.47 -10.44
N ASP A 197 -39.77 3.85 -9.59
CA ASP A 197 -39.50 3.66 -8.16
C ASP A 197 -38.53 2.51 -7.88
N SER A 198 -37.46 2.41 -8.66
CA SER A 198 -36.38 1.46 -8.42
C SER A 198 -35.05 2.15 -8.32
N THR A 199 -34.16 1.57 -7.54
CA THR A 199 -32.78 2.01 -7.46
C THR A 199 -31.92 1.08 -8.30
N LYS A 200 -31.18 1.65 -9.26
CA LYS A 200 -30.15 0.97 -10.04
C LYS A 200 -28.77 1.37 -9.52
N THR A 201 -27.84 0.44 -9.46
CA THR A 201 -26.47 0.73 -9.03
C THR A 201 -25.46 -0.02 -9.87
N PHE A 202 -24.50 0.71 -10.43
CA PHE A 202 -23.34 0.17 -11.12
C PHE A 202 -22.13 0.14 -10.17
N PHE A 203 -21.62 -1.05 -9.89
CA PHE A 203 -20.45 -1.25 -9.05
C PHE A 203 -19.18 -1.27 -9.92
N LYS A 204 -18.39 -0.18 -9.86
CA LYS A 204 -17.17 -0.02 -10.66
C LYS A 204 -15.91 -0.22 -9.83
N GLY A 205 -15.32 -1.41 -9.95
CA GLY A 205 -14.05 -1.76 -9.33
C GLY A 205 -13.81 -3.26 -9.34
N ASP A 206 -12.62 -3.66 -8.93
CA ASP A 206 -12.13 -5.04 -9.10
C ASP A 206 -12.14 -5.83 -7.78
N ASN A 207 -12.29 -5.15 -6.63
CA ASN A 207 -12.31 -5.78 -5.30
C ASN A 207 -13.72 -5.84 -4.67
N PHE A 208 -14.77 -5.56 -5.45
CA PHE A 208 -16.11 -5.87 -4.99
C PHE A 208 -16.23 -7.38 -4.80
N SER A 209 -16.71 -7.81 -3.63
CA SER A 209 -16.85 -9.22 -3.27
C SER A 209 -17.95 -9.40 -2.23
N TYR A 210 -18.11 -10.62 -1.71
CA TYR A 210 -18.95 -10.90 -0.53
C TYR A 210 -18.55 -10.08 0.72
N ARG A 211 -17.33 -9.52 0.74
CA ARG A 211 -16.82 -8.66 1.82
C ARG A 211 -17.21 -7.20 1.67
N THR A 212 -17.66 -6.81 0.49
CA THR A 212 -18.10 -5.44 0.22
C THR A 212 -19.60 -5.39 0.43
N LEU A 213 -20.00 -4.67 1.46
CA LEU A 213 -21.35 -4.70 1.99
C LEU A 213 -22.04 -3.36 1.71
N ILE A 214 -23.34 -3.40 1.49
CA ILE A 214 -24.18 -2.25 1.19
C ILE A 214 -25.49 -2.31 1.98
N LYS A 215 -25.98 -1.15 2.41
CA LYS A 215 -27.34 -0.96 2.93
C LYS A 215 -27.93 0.28 2.29
N TYR A 216 -29.16 0.18 1.81
CA TYR A 216 -29.93 1.32 1.33
C TYR A 216 -30.84 1.81 2.43
N GLY A 217 -30.90 3.12 2.63
CA GLY A 217 -31.64 3.73 3.74
C GLY A 217 -30.78 3.94 4.99
N ASP A 218 -31.47 4.06 6.12
CA ASP A 218 -30.89 4.52 7.39
C ASP A 218 -30.02 3.45 8.07
N THR A 219 -29.01 3.91 8.80
CA THR A 219 -28.10 3.11 9.62
C THR A 219 -28.24 3.43 11.12
N ASN A 220 -29.37 3.95 11.60
CA ASN A 220 -29.54 4.31 13.02
C ASN A 220 -29.47 3.13 14.00
N GLU A 221 -29.77 1.90 13.57
CA GLU A 221 -29.72 0.71 14.45
C GLU A 221 -28.31 0.51 15.06
N LYS A 222 -28.26 -0.16 16.23
CA LYS A 222 -26.97 -0.52 16.86
C LYS A 222 -26.21 -1.55 16.03
N THR A 223 -26.91 -2.58 15.59
CA THR A 223 -26.40 -3.66 14.72
C THR A 223 -27.00 -3.53 13.34
N GLN A 224 -26.16 -3.50 12.31
CA GLN A 224 -26.57 -3.26 10.94
C GLN A 224 -26.72 -4.55 10.15
N ASN A 225 -27.89 -4.76 9.55
CA ASN A 225 -28.08 -5.82 8.56
C ASN A 225 -27.59 -5.34 7.19
N LEU A 226 -26.36 -5.72 6.83
CA LEU A 226 -25.71 -5.32 5.59
C LEU A 226 -25.86 -6.39 4.51
N ILE A 227 -26.03 -5.97 3.26
CA ILE A 227 -26.21 -6.85 2.10
C ILE A 227 -24.86 -7.00 1.40
N PRO A 228 -24.34 -8.21 1.16
CA PRO A 228 -23.14 -8.37 0.36
C PRO A 228 -23.41 -7.96 -1.10
N ILE A 229 -22.48 -7.25 -1.73
CA ILE A 229 -22.64 -6.84 -3.13
C ILE A 229 -22.62 -8.06 -4.05
N PHE A 230 -21.72 -9.01 -3.80
CA PHE A 230 -21.63 -10.29 -4.51
C PHE A 230 -21.88 -11.47 -3.59
N ASN A 231 -22.38 -12.59 -4.11
CA ASN A 231 -22.52 -13.82 -3.36
C ASN A 231 -21.17 -14.44 -2.98
N LYS A 232 -21.19 -15.34 -1.99
CA LYS A 232 -20.04 -16.19 -1.66
C LYS A 232 -19.67 -17.02 -2.89
N ASN A 233 -18.37 -17.19 -3.14
CA ASN A 233 -17.80 -17.92 -4.29
C ASN A 233 -18.08 -17.30 -5.68
N ALA A 234 -18.40 -16.01 -5.70
CA ALA A 234 -18.49 -15.22 -6.91
C ALA A 234 -17.23 -15.31 -7.81
N ASN A 235 -17.30 -16.03 -8.95
CA ASN A 235 -16.19 -16.23 -9.89
C ASN A 235 -16.51 -15.99 -11.38
N CYS A 236 -17.79 -15.98 -11.80
CA CYS A 236 -18.19 -15.91 -13.23
C CYS A 236 -18.90 -14.61 -13.67
N PHE A 237 -18.59 -13.42 -13.14
CA PHE A 237 -19.34 -12.19 -13.49
C PHE A 237 -18.93 -11.59 -14.82
N LYS A 238 -19.93 -11.24 -15.64
CA LYS A 238 -19.74 -10.38 -16.81
C LYS A 238 -19.88 -8.92 -16.38
N PHE A 239 -18.86 -8.12 -16.65
CA PHE A 239 -18.93 -6.67 -16.50
C PHE A 239 -19.90 -6.09 -17.54
N PRO A 240 -20.73 -5.06 -17.21
CA PRO A 240 -20.78 -4.29 -15.97
C PRO A 240 -21.57 -4.95 -14.83
N TYR A 241 -21.15 -4.68 -13.59
CA TYR A 241 -21.80 -5.21 -12.39
C TYR A 241 -22.96 -4.33 -11.96
N LEU A 242 -24.19 -4.76 -12.26
CA LEU A 242 -25.40 -3.99 -12.04
C LEU A 242 -26.28 -4.64 -10.95
N GLY A 243 -26.67 -3.84 -9.96
CA GLY A 243 -27.71 -4.18 -8.98
C GLY A 243 -28.98 -3.38 -9.24
N LYS A 244 -30.14 -3.99 -9.00
CA LYS A 244 -31.44 -3.31 -9.02
C LYS A 244 -32.26 -3.72 -7.80
N ILE A 245 -32.81 -2.74 -7.09
CA ILE A 245 -33.71 -2.96 -5.94
C ILE A 245 -34.96 -2.10 -6.06
N LYS A 246 -36.01 -2.46 -5.33
CA LYS A 246 -37.24 -1.66 -5.24
C LYS A 246 -37.01 -0.43 -4.37
N ASN A 247 -37.78 0.62 -4.64
CA ASN A 247 -37.83 1.92 -3.98
C ASN A 247 -36.61 2.82 -4.24
N THR A 248 -36.80 4.11 -3.93
CA THR A 248 -35.75 5.11 -3.83
C THR A 248 -35.36 5.30 -2.36
N TYR A 249 -34.11 5.72 -2.10
CA TYR A 249 -33.58 5.80 -0.74
C TYR A 249 -32.86 7.11 -0.50
N ASN A 250 -33.02 7.66 0.71
CA ASN A 250 -32.39 8.91 1.12
C ASN A 250 -30.91 8.76 1.50
N SER A 251 -30.37 7.53 1.51
CA SER A 251 -28.95 7.27 1.74
C SER A 251 -28.51 5.91 1.21
N ILE A 252 -27.22 5.81 0.93
CA ILE A 252 -26.52 4.56 0.61
C ILE A 252 -25.37 4.42 1.60
N SER A 253 -25.26 3.27 2.23
CA SER A 253 -24.21 2.96 3.19
C SER A 253 -23.36 1.80 2.68
N LEU A 254 -22.05 1.94 2.75
CA LEU A 254 -21.08 0.97 2.24
C LEU A 254 -20.09 0.59 3.34
N ALA A 255 -19.68 -0.66 3.36
CA ALA A 255 -18.66 -1.16 4.27
C ALA A 255 -17.77 -2.18 3.56
N TYR A 256 -16.56 -2.38 4.09
CA TYR A 256 -15.66 -3.43 3.63
C TYR A 256 -15.14 -4.21 4.83
N ASN A 257 -15.48 -5.50 4.88
CA ASN A 257 -15.01 -6.40 5.92
C ASN A 257 -13.68 -7.05 5.49
N ASN A 258 -12.58 -6.58 6.08
CA ASN A 258 -11.26 -7.19 5.87
C ASN A 258 -11.15 -8.62 6.43
N ASN A 259 -11.94 -8.97 7.44
CA ASN A 259 -11.89 -10.27 8.09
C ASN A 259 -12.69 -11.31 7.30
N TYR A 260 -12.13 -12.52 7.15
CA TYR A 260 -12.80 -13.66 6.50
C TYR A 260 -13.79 -14.39 7.41
N LYS A 261 -13.76 -14.12 8.72
CA LYS A 261 -14.56 -14.83 9.72
C LYS A 261 -15.85 -14.05 9.99
N GLU A 262 -16.99 -14.70 9.79
CA GLU A 262 -18.28 -14.22 10.25
C GLU A 262 -18.32 -14.47 11.77
N GLN A 263 -18.03 -13.45 12.57
CA GLN A 263 -18.20 -13.49 14.02
C GLN A 263 -19.37 -12.57 14.39
N GLU A 264 -20.25 -13.04 15.27
CA GLU A 264 -21.52 -12.36 15.61
C GLU A 264 -21.34 -10.95 16.22
N GLU A 265 -20.16 -10.65 16.75
CA GLU A 265 -19.84 -9.37 17.39
C GLU A 265 -18.88 -8.49 16.59
N GLN A 266 -18.64 -8.82 15.32
CA GLN A 266 -17.66 -8.08 14.54
C GLN A 266 -18.16 -6.65 14.24
N GLU A 267 -17.29 -5.66 14.47
CA GLU A 267 -17.51 -4.29 14.05
C GLU A 267 -16.88 -3.99 12.69
N VAL A 268 -17.53 -3.12 11.91
CA VAL A 268 -17.02 -2.59 10.65
C VAL A 268 -17.22 -1.08 10.57
N ILE A 269 -16.35 -0.39 9.83
CA ILE A 269 -16.54 1.02 9.47
C ILE A 269 -17.55 1.09 8.32
N ILE A 270 -18.66 1.78 8.57
CA ILE A 270 -19.72 2.05 7.61
C ILE A 270 -19.60 3.50 7.13
N TYR A 271 -19.56 3.67 5.82
CA TYR A 271 -19.55 4.96 5.13
C TYR A 271 -20.95 5.24 4.61
N THR A 272 -21.65 6.21 5.18
CA THR A 272 -23.03 6.57 4.79
C THR A 272 -23.04 7.86 3.96
N TYR A 273 -23.50 7.74 2.72
CA TYR A 273 -23.64 8.81 1.73
C TYR A 273 -25.09 9.30 1.72
N LYS A 274 -25.33 10.58 2.00
CA LYS A 274 -26.68 11.17 1.99
C LYS A 274 -27.13 11.50 0.57
N ASN A 275 -28.32 11.06 0.19
CA ASN A 275 -28.94 11.29 -1.12
C ASN A 275 -29.98 12.42 -1.02
N LYS A 276 -29.51 13.67 -0.84
CA LYS A 276 -30.40 14.84 -0.70
C LYS A 276 -31.14 15.18 -2.00
N GLN A 277 -30.58 14.80 -3.14
CA GLN A 277 -31.11 15.08 -4.49
C GLN A 277 -32.09 14.00 -5.00
N LYS A 278 -32.45 13.02 -4.16
CA LYS A 278 -33.40 11.94 -4.51
C LYS A 278 -33.01 11.17 -5.78
N PHE A 279 -31.72 10.94 -5.96
CA PHE A 279 -31.21 10.09 -7.04
C PHE A 279 -31.68 8.65 -6.90
N ASN A 280 -31.83 7.96 -8.02
CA ASN A 280 -32.24 6.56 -8.09
C ASN A 280 -31.33 5.71 -9.01
N ASP A 281 -30.37 6.31 -9.70
CA ASP A 281 -29.39 5.62 -10.53
C ASP A 281 -27.98 6.01 -10.08
N PHE A 282 -27.20 5.03 -9.63
CA PHE A 282 -25.94 5.25 -8.93
C PHE A 282 -24.75 4.56 -9.58
N ILE A 283 -23.57 5.13 -9.40
CA ILE A 283 -22.28 4.52 -9.69
C ILE A 283 -21.45 4.53 -8.40
N ILE A 284 -20.98 3.36 -7.99
CA ILE A 284 -20.13 3.21 -6.81
C ILE A 284 -18.74 2.80 -7.27
N TYR A 285 -17.76 3.66 -7.02
CA TYR A 285 -16.34 3.33 -7.14
C TYR A 285 -15.81 2.78 -5.82
N GLU A 286 -14.95 1.78 -5.89
CA GLU A 286 -14.19 1.28 -4.73
C GLU A 286 -12.70 1.61 -4.87
N TYR A 287 -12.06 1.88 -3.72
CA TYR A 287 -10.64 2.22 -3.60
C TYR A 287 -9.97 1.39 -2.51
N ILE A 288 -10.47 0.17 -2.26
CA ILE A 288 -10.05 -0.68 -1.14
C ILE A 288 -8.56 -0.97 -1.19
N LYS A 289 -8.07 -1.43 -2.35
CA LYS A 289 -6.66 -1.78 -2.54
C LYS A 289 -5.73 -0.59 -2.28
N THR A 290 -6.02 0.55 -2.90
CA THR A 290 -5.23 1.79 -2.76
C THR A 290 -5.14 2.26 -1.32
N ASN A 291 -6.23 2.13 -0.56
CA ASN A 291 -6.27 2.55 0.84
C ASN A 291 -5.58 1.55 1.79
N ASN A 292 -5.59 0.27 1.46
CA ASN A 292 -4.88 -0.78 2.20
C ASN A 292 -3.37 -0.80 1.91
N THR A 293 -2.92 -0.16 0.82
CA THR A 293 -1.49 -0.05 0.52
C THR A 293 -0.75 0.66 1.67
N ARG A 294 0.33 0.04 2.17
CA ARG A 294 1.17 0.61 3.22
C ARG A 294 2.23 1.55 2.62
N GLN A 295 2.74 2.45 3.45
CA GLN A 295 3.94 3.21 3.12
C GLN A 295 5.11 2.23 2.96
N THR A 296 5.92 2.44 1.91
CA THR A 296 7.16 1.69 1.71
C THR A 296 8.33 2.54 2.17
N ARG A 297 9.25 1.93 2.93
CA ARG A 297 10.48 2.58 3.40
C ARG A 297 11.68 1.89 2.78
N VAL A 298 12.59 2.69 2.25
CA VAL A 298 13.69 2.23 1.41
C VAL A 298 14.96 2.96 1.84
N ILE A 299 16.10 2.27 1.88
CA ILE A 299 17.38 2.90 2.17
C ILE A 299 17.98 3.39 0.86
N ILE A 300 18.47 4.63 0.88
CA ILE A 300 19.22 5.26 -0.19
C ILE A 300 20.70 4.94 0.02
N ASP A 301 21.32 4.35 -0.99
CA ASP A 301 22.77 4.09 -1.02
C ASP A 301 23.31 4.48 -2.39
N ASN A 302 23.80 5.71 -2.51
CA ASN A 302 24.21 6.30 -3.79
C ASN A 302 23.10 6.21 -4.85
N ASP A 303 23.38 5.53 -5.97
CA ASP A 303 22.43 5.29 -7.05
C ASP A 303 21.59 4.01 -6.84
N LYS A 304 21.63 3.43 -5.63
CA LYS A 304 20.90 2.22 -5.26
C LYS A 304 19.81 2.50 -4.26
N LEU A 305 18.74 1.73 -4.39
CA LEU A 305 17.65 1.64 -3.43
C LEU A 305 17.60 0.24 -2.85
N ILE A 306 17.70 0.14 -1.52
CA ILE A 306 17.71 -1.11 -0.78
C ILE A 306 16.34 -1.28 -0.11
N PHE A 307 15.52 -2.18 -0.65
CA PHE A 307 14.21 -2.54 -0.10
C PHE A 307 14.31 -3.64 0.95
N ARG A 308 15.28 -4.55 0.79
CA ARG A 308 15.68 -5.66 1.69
C ARG A 308 17.11 -6.10 1.34
N LYS A 309 17.73 -6.94 2.17
CA LYS A 309 19.09 -7.49 1.99
C LYS A 309 19.38 -7.95 0.55
N ASN A 310 18.45 -8.65 -0.08
CA ASN A 310 18.59 -9.17 -1.46
C ASN A 310 17.67 -8.47 -2.47
N ARG A 311 17.11 -7.30 -2.10
CA ARG A 311 16.20 -6.53 -2.95
C ARG A 311 16.78 -5.13 -3.15
N ILE A 312 17.83 -5.09 -3.96
CA ILE A 312 18.58 -3.89 -4.30
C ILE A 312 18.28 -3.57 -5.76
N THR A 313 18.06 -2.30 -6.06
CA THR A 313 17.80 -1.84 -7.42
C THR A 313 18.58 -0.58 -7.71
N GLU A 314 19.08 -0.49 -8.94
CA GLU A 314 19.92 0.61 -9.40
C GLU A 314 19.09 1.62 -10.17
N LYS A 315 19.45 2.89 -10.01
CA LYS A 315 18.82 4.01 -10.67
C LYS A 315 19.11 3.97 -12.17
N LYS A 316 18.06 4.12 -12.96
CA LYS A 316 18.10 4.41 -14.39
C LYS A 316 17.52 5.80 -14.64
N PRO A 317 17.88 6.48 -15.74
CA PRO A 317 17.22 7.72 -16.11
C PRO A 317 15.71 7.49 -16.30
N LEU A 318 14.93 8.54 -16.03
CA LEU A 318 13.52 8.56 -16.41
C LEU A 318 13.40 8.52 -17.95
N PRO A 319 12.33 7.94 -18.52
CA PRO A 319 12.08 8.02 -19.95
C PRO A 319 11.83 9.48 -20.37
N ASP A 320 12.20 9.80 -21.60
CA ASP A 320 11.96 11.11 -22.23
C ASP A 320 10.48 11.47 -22.22
N GLU A 321 10.12 12.68 -21.80
CA GLU A 321 8.72 13.14 -21.75
C GLU A 321 8.01 13.15 -23.11
N THR A 322 8.75 13.19 -24.21
CA THR A 322 8.21 13.23 -25.58
C THR A 322 7.78 11.86 -26.09
N ASN A 323 8.36 10.78 -25.56
CA ASN A 323 8.02 9.42 -25.96
C ASN A 323 6.72 8.93 -25.28
N GLU A 324 6.20 7.78 -25.73
CA GLU A 324 4.92 7.24 -25.23
C GLU A 324 4.95 6.96 -23.73
N ASP A 325 6.02 6.33 -23.24
CA ASP A 325 6.23 6.03 -21.82
C ASP A 325 6.24 7.31 -20.97
N GLY A 326 6.99 8.33 -21.39
CA GLY A 326 7.06 9.62 -20.71
C GLY A 326 5.72 10.34 -20.70
N LYS A 327 4.97 10.33 -21.81
CA LYS A 327 3.61 10.88 -21.88
C LYS A 327 2.64 10.15 -20.95
N LEU A 328 2.67 8.82 -20.94
CA LEU A 328 1.86 7.99 -20.05
C LEU A 328 2.17 8.34 -18.59
N LEU A 329 3.45 8.37 -18.23
CA LEU A 329 3.90 8.67 -16.88
C LEU A 329 3.54 10.08 -16.42
N LYS A 330 3.67 11.08 -17.30
CA LYS A 330 3.20 12.45 -17.05
C LYS A 330 1.71 12.48 -16.77
N LYS A 331 0.91 11.76 -17.56
CA LYS A 331 -0.54 11.64 -17.35
C LYS A 331 -0.88 10.97 -16.01
N LEU A 332 -0.15 9.92 -15.64
CA LEU A 332 -0.32 9.21 -14.36
C LEU A 332 0.07 10.08 -13.16
N THR A 333 1.18 10.79 -13.22
CA THR A 333 1.62 11.66 -12.12
C THR A 333 0.74 12.89 -11.96
N LEU A 334 0.20 13.45 -13.05
CA LEU A 334 -0.84 14.48 -12.99
C LEU A 334 -2.12 13.96 -12.32
N SER A 335 -2.44 12.67 -12.45
CA SER A 335 -3.60 12.07 -11.79
C SER A 335 -3.50 12.07 -10.27
N ILE A 336 -2.29 12.09 -9.70
CA ILE A 336 -2.07 12.21 -8.24
C ILE A 336 -2.72 13.48 -7.69
N LEU A 337 -2.63 14.57 -8.46
CA LEU A 337 -3.17 15.88 -8.08
C LEU A 337 -4.67 15.99 -8.32
N LYS A 338 -5.28 15.06 -9.07
CA LYS A 338 -6.70 15.14 -9.39
C LYS A 338 -7.52 14.77 -8.16
N LYS A 339 -8.21 15.78 -7.62
CA LYS A 339 -9.30 15.59 -6.66
C LYS A 339 -10.34 14.65 -7.26
N THR A 340 -11.05 13.93 -6.40
CA THR A 340 -12.23 13.16 -6.81
C THR A 340 -13.16 14.09 -7.59
N PRO A 341 -13.48 13.79 -8.85
CA PRO A 341 -14.23 14.73 -9.68
C PRO A 341 -15.65 14.86 -9.14
N LYS A 342 -16.21 16.08 -9.16
CA LYS A 342 -17.60 16.33 -8.75
C LYS A 342 -18.60 15.63 -9.65
N TYR A 343 -18.27 15.50 -10.94
CA TYR A 343 -19.12 14.86 -11.94
C TYR A 343 -18.37 13.76 -12.70
N VAL A 344 -19.09 12.71 -13.04
CA VAL A 344 -18.63 11.68 -14.00
C VAL A 344 -19.68 11.47 -15.07
N TYR A 345 -19.23 11.06 -16.25
CA TYR A 345 -20.06 10.92 -17.44
C TYR A 345 -20.00 9.50 -17.96
N TYR A 346 -21.16 8.86 -18.06
CA TYR A 346 -21.29 7.46 -18.45
C TYR A 346 -22.44 7.27 -19.42
N ASN A 347 -22.27 6.47 -20.46
CA ASN A 347 -23.41 6.06 -21.27
C ASN A 347 -24.27 5.01 -20.57
N VAL A 348 -25.33 4.57 -21.24
CA VAL A 348 -26.25 3.54 -20.75
C VAL A 348 -25.54 2.18 -20.58
N GLY A 349 -24.58 1.87 -21.46
CA GLY A 349 -23.72 0.67 -21.40
C GLY A 349 -22.57 0.74 -20.40
N CYS A 350 -22.56 1.71 -19.48
CA CYS A 350 -21.54 1.86 -18.42
C CYS A 350 -20.10 2.14 -18.92
N LYS A 351 -19.93 2.66 -20.13
CA LYS A 351 -18.68 3.25 -20.64
C LYS A 351 -18.51 4.69 -20.18
N LYS A 352 -17.31 5.01 -19.68
CA LYS A 352 -16.95 6.35 -19.19
C LYS A 352 -16.55 7.27 -20.36
N TYR A 353 -16.98 8.53 -20.29
CA TYR A 353 -16.63 9.57 -21.25
C TYR A 353 -15.87 10.74 -20.59
N ASP A 354 -15.03 11.43 -21.36
CA ASP A 354 -14.37 12.66 -20.93
C ASP A 354 -15.37 13.81 -20.96
N SER A 355 -15.44 14.58 -19.88
CA SER A 355 -16.32 15.75 -19.77
C SER A 355 -16.13 16.77 -20.89
N LYS A 356 -14.92 16.90 -21.45
CA LYS A 356 -14.64 17.83 -22.54
C LYS A 356 -15.34 17.42 -23.84
N ILE A 357 -15.45 16.11 -24.08
CA ILE A 357 -16.18 15.58 -25.24
C ILE A 357 -17.68 15.79 -25.03
N VAL A 358 -18.18 15.52 -23.82
CA VAL A 358 -19.62 15.64 -23.51
C VAL A 358 -20.09 17.10 -23.55
N ASN A 359 -19.26 18.04 -23.12
CA ASN A 359 -19.56 19.48 -23.14
C ASN A 359 -19.13 20.18 -24.44
N SER A 360 -18.89 19.43 -25.51
CA SER A 360 -18.59 19.98 -26.83
C SER A 360 -19.87 20.15 -27.67
N GLU A 361 -19.73 20.75 -28.85
CA GLU A 361 -20.80 20.88 -29.84
C GLU A 361 -21.33 19.55 -30.38
N LEU A 362 -20.76 18.40 -29.96
CA LEU A 362 -21.23 17.08 -30.37
C LEU A 362 -22.49 16.63 -29.63
N TYR A 363 -22.86 17.27 -28.51
CA TYR A 363 -23.97 16.84 -27.67
C TYR A 363 -24.86 18.00 -27.22
N ASN A 364 -26.17 17.75 -27.19
CA ASN A 364 -27.16 18.63 -26.58
C ASN A 364 -27.69 18.02 -25.27
N PHE A 365 -27.84 18.85 -24.23
CA PHE A 365 -28.45 18.39 -22.99
C PHE A 365 -29.98 18.31 -23.13
N ASN A 366 -30.53 17.14 -22.84
CA ASN A 366 -31.97 16.89 -22.76
C ASN A 366 -32.38 16.87 -21.28
N THR A 367 -33.24 17.81 -20.88
CA THR A 367 -33.69 18.01 -19.49
C THR A 367 -34.60 16.90 -19.00
N GLU A 368 -35.50 16.40 -19.85
CA GLU A 368 -36.44 15.32 -19.54
C GLU A 368 -35.72 14.02 -19.19
N LEU A 369 -34.73 13.64 -20.01
CA LEU A 369 -33.92 12.46 -19.82
C LEU A 369 -32.79 12.67 -18.81
N ASN A 370 -32.51 13.92 -18.42
CA ASN A 370 -31.36 14.35 -17.64
C ASN A 370 -30.03 13.82 -18.22
N SER A 371 -29.88 13.89 -19.54
CA SER A 371 -28.79 13.25 -20.31
C SER A 371 -28.32 14.14 -21.47
N TYR A 372 -27.07 13.95 -21.88
CA TYR A 372 -26.51 14.52 -23.11
C TYR A 372 -26.79 13.57 -24.28
N ILE A 373 -27.37 14.10 -25.35
CA ILE A 373 -27.76 13.37 -26.56
C ILE A 373 -26.87 13.83 -27.72
N SER A 374 -26.30 12.87 -28.44
CA SER A 374 -25.47 13.16 -29.62
C SER A 374 -26.27 13.90 -30.68
N ILE A 375 -25.71 14.97 -31.24
CA ILE A 375 -26.31 15.74 -32.35
C ILE A 375 -26.16 14.98 -33.67
N GLY A 376 -25.09 14.19 -33.82
CA GLY A 376 -24.82 13.39 -35.01
C GLY A 376 -25.77 12.19 -35.13
N LYS A 377 -26.34 12.00 -36.32
CA LYS A 377 -27.05 10.77 -36.68
C LYS A 377 -26.03 9.68 -37.02
N CYS A 378 -26.21 8.49 -36.45
CA CYS A 378 -25.43 7.34 -36.91
C CYS A 378 -26.02 6.85 -38.23
N LEU A 379 -25.18 6.80 -39.26
CA LEU A 379 -25.62 6.52 -40.63
C LEU A 379 -25.67 5.01 -40.93
N LYS A 380 -24.89 4.17 -40.24
CA LYS A 380 -24.91 2.69 -40.37
C LYS A 380 -24.21 2.02 -39.18
N GLY A 381 -24.72 0.89 -38.69
CA GLY A 381 -24.06 0.06 -37.66
C GLY A 381 -24.12 0.64 -36.24
N CYS A 382 -25.24 1.26 -35.87
CA CYS A 382 -25.36 1.93 -34.58
C CYS A 382 -25.34 0.91 -33.44
N PRO A 383 -24.55 1.17 -32.37
CA PRO A 383 -24.60 0.34 -31.18
C PRO A 383 -26.03 0.32 -30.62
N ASN A 384 -26.47 -0.84 -30.14
CA ASN A 384 -27.73 -0.96 -29.40
C ASN A 384 -27.67 -0.12 -28.13
N LYS A 385 -28.84 0.30 -27.60
CA LYS A 385 -28.95 1.15 -26.40
C LYS A 385 -28.17 0.60 -25.19
N ASN A 386 -28.02 -0.72 -25.09
CA ASN A 386 -27.35 -1.39 -23.99
C ASN A 386 -25.87 -1.71 -24.27
N ASP A 387 -25.39 -1.44 -25.47
CA ASP A 387 -24.01 -1.75 -25.85
C ASP A 387 -23.03 -0.82 -25.13
N TYR A 388 -21.87 -1.38 -24.79
CA TYR A 388 -20.79 -0.64 -24.13
C TYR A 388 -20.41 0.62 -24.93
N ASP A 389 -20.43 0.55 -26.26
CA ASP A 389 -20.06 1.65 -27.14
C ASP A 389 -21.21 2.59 -27.51
N TYR A 390 -22.38 2.49 -26.87
CA TYR A 390 -23.54 3.35 -27.13
C TYR A 390 -23.26 4.82 -26.82
N PHE A 391 -22.72 5.57 -27.78
CA PHE A 391 -22.31 6.97 -27.60
C PHE A 391 -23.47 7.96 -27.75
N MET A 392 -24.64 7.53 -28.22
CA MET A 392 -25.76 8.42 -28.51
C MET A 392 -26.35 9.10 -27.26
N ARG A 393 -26.15 8.51 -26.08
CA ARG A 393 -26.64 9.06 -24.81
C ARG A 393 -25.58 8.93 -23.72
N ILE A 394 -25.22 10.06 -23.14
CA ILE A 394 -24.28 10.15 -22.03
C ILE A 394 -24.98 10.78 -20.83
N ASN A 395 -24.87 10.13 -19.69
CA ASN A 395 -25.50 10.52 -18.44
C ASN A 395 -24.47 11.19 -17.52
N LYS A 396 -24.83 12.35 -16.97
CA LYS A 396 -24.05 13.02 -15.92
C LYS A 396 -24.47 12.47 -14.56
N TYR A 397 -23.50 12.03 -13.78
CA TYR A 397 -23.69 11.65 -12.38
C TYR A 397 -22.93 12.61 -11.48
N GLU A 398 -23.53 12.97 -10.35
CA GLU A 398 -23.00 13.89 -9.35
C GLU A 398 -22.52 13.14 -8.11
N LEU A 399 -21.37 13.55 -7.56
CA LEU A 399 -20.79 12.98 -6.35
C LEU A 399 -21.67 13.28 -5.13
N LEU A 400 -21.99 12.28 -4.32
CA LEU A 400 -22.59 12.46 -2.99
C LEU A 400 -21.46 12.83 -2.01
N GLU A 401 -21.31 14.13 -1.76
CA GLU A 401 -20.22 14.68 -0.93
C GLU A 401 -20.47 14.59 0.58
N ASP A 402 -21.73 14.47 1.00
CA ASP A 402 -22.13 14.35 2.40
C ASP A 402 -21.96 12.89 2.88
N VAL A 403 -20.78 12.61 3.46
CA VAL A 403 -20.36 11.29 3.90
C VAL A 403 -20.07 11.30 5.40
N THR A 404 -20.72 10.39 6.12
CA THR A 404 -20.44 10.11 7.54
C THR A 404 -19.78 8.75 7.71
N GLN A 405 -19.02 8.58 8.78
CA GLN A 405 -18.36 7.31 9.13
C GLN A 405 -18.74 6.90 10.53
N GLN A 406 -19.15 5.65 10.69
CA GLN A 406 -19.49 5.08 12.00
C GLN A 406 -18.94 3.66 12.09
N LYS A 407 -18.39 3.31 13.25
CA LYS A 407 -18.03 1.92 13.56
C LYS A 407 -19.25 1.25 14.20
N LYS A 408 -19.74 0.16 13.62
CA LYS A 408 -20.94 -0.54 14.11
C LYS A 408 -20.79 -2.05 13.99
N GLN A 409 -21.49 -2.76 14.87
CA GLN A 409 -21.73 -4.19 14.72
C GLN A 409 -22.60 -4.45 13.48
N PHE A 410 -22.44 -5.61 12.86
CA PHE A 410 -23.19 -5.95 11.67
C PHE A 410 -23.44 -7.44 11.52
N HIS A 411 -24.50 -7.77 10.78
CA HIS A 411 -24.74 -9.09 10.21
C HIS A 411 -24.73 -8.99 8.70
N ILE A 412 -24.22 -10.03 8.04
CA ILE A 412 -24.25 -10.14 6.58
C ILE A 412 -25.52 -10.91 6.21
N ARG A 413 -26.35 -10.33 5.35
CA ARG A 413 -27.53 -11.01 4.81
C ARG A 413 -27.10 -12.09 3.83
N ASN A 414 -27.81 -13.23 3.85
CA ASN A 414 -27.51 -14.36 2.95
C ASN A 414 -27.67 -14.02 1.46
N LYS A 415 -28.54 -13.07 1.12
CA LYS A 415 -28.81 -12.66 -0.26
C LYS A 415 -27.89 -11.52 -0.67
N SER A 416 -27.24 -11.64 -1.83
CA SER A 416 -26.44 -10.57 -2.42
C SER A 416 -27.22 -9.62 -3.33
N ILE A 417 -26.66 -8.45 -3.63
CA ILE A 417 -27.21 -7.52 -4.62
C ILE A 417 -27.05 -8.05 -6.05
N VAL A 418 -25.85 -8.53 -6.36
CA VAL A 418 -25.51 -9.17 -7.63
C VAL A 418 -25.26 -10.64 -7.32
N TYR A 419 -26.05 -11.51 -7.94
CA TYR A 419 -25.95 -12.95 -7.78
C TYR A 419 -25.52 -13.58 -9.09
N ASN A 420 -24.49 -14.42 -9.04
CA ASN A 420 -24.14 -15.29 -10.16
C ASN A 420 -23.50 -16.59 -9.66
N ALA A 421 -23.85 -17.69 -10.32
CA ALA A 421 -23.20 -18.99 -10.17
C ALA A 421 -22.69 -19.39 -11.57
N CYS A 422 -21.51 -20.01 -11.66
CA CYS A 422 -21.15 -20.68 -12.91
C CYS A 422 -22.06 -21.91 -13.04
N ASP A 423 -22.66 -22.09 -14.21
CA ASP A 423 -23.32 -23.34 -14.57
C ASP A 423 -22.28 -24.45 -14.80
#